data_AF-A0A1J5E5A5-F1
#
_entry.id   AF-A0A1J5E5A5-F1
#
_cell.length_a   1.000
_cell.length_b   1.000
_cell.length_c   1.000
_cell.angle_alpha   90.00
_cell.angle_beta   90.00
_cell.angle_gamma   90.00
#
_symmetry.space_group_name_H-M   'P 1'
#
loop_
_entity.id
_entity.type
_entity.pdbx_description
1 polymer ?
#
loop_
_entity_poly.entity_id
_entity_poly.type
_entity_poly.pdbx_seq_one_letter_code
_entity_poly.pdbx_strand_id
1 'polypeptide(L)'
;MFKARVLLTLLLASSFALAACGGRDDDSKPTPDATADVTTTPDATIDGTTNTDVTTPNDLTSTDTTPDQTGATEDTTALCSDNIDNDSNGFTDCDDFGCRGLSVCPVEESNQFCSDGLDNDADGFVDCDDSQCQTLRVCTRESTNAACSDNTDNDGDQLVDCDDDQCDIEGIVVCDSGVAANPMPTDIIAAAIAECTDGVDNDTNNFTDCRDFACSLNTEITVCLDLPREGGNVLCADGIDNDLDGTIDCADNGCGAEGTVICAAGQPVTLTPTERAAAANAVCGDGVDNDTNTYIDCNDFGCSQNPDVNVCVGENNDTLCSDGLDNDTNGHIDCEDFGCSKNPYVTVCDLENTAAECGDGIDNDGNGYADCGDFSCDKTAACE
;
A
#
# COMPACT_ATOMS: atom_id res chain seq x y z
N MET A 1 -38.70 44.61 32.40
CA MET A 1 -40.08 44.42 32.90
C MET A 1 -40.99 44.10 31.71
N PHE A 2 -41.54 42.88 31.68
CA PHE A 2 -42.72 42.36 30.94
C PHE A 2 -43.06 42.98 29.55
N LYS A 3 -43.19 42.22 28.46
CA LYS A 3 -44.11 41.07 28.32
C LYS A 3 -43.82 40.30 27.03
N ALA A 4 -43.87 38.97 27.15
CA ALA A 4 -43.82 37.99 26.08
C ALA A 4 -44.93 38.15 25.03
N ARG A 5 -44.64 37.76 23.78
CA ARG A 5 -45.60 37.10 22.88
C ARG A 5 -44.85 36.09 22.00
N VAL A 6 -45.10 34.82 22.34
CA VAL A 6 -44.79 33.62 21.57
C VAL A 6 -45.53 33.69 20.23
N LEU A 7 -44.81 33.47 19.12
CA LEU A 7 -45.40 33.15 17.83
C LEU A 7 -44.88 31.77 17.41
N LEU A 8 -45.77 30.80 17.53
CA LEU A 8 -45.60 29.40 17.13
C LEU A 8 -45.81 29.33 15.62
N THR A 9 -44.74 29.17 14.84
CA THR A 9 -44.82 28.87 13.41
C THR A 9 -44.58 27.38 13.18
N LEU A 10 -45.67 26.71 12.78
CA LEU A 10 -45.74 25.39 12.19
C LEU A 10 -44.91 25.37 10.90
N LEU A 11 -43.93 24.47 10.78
CA LEU A 11 -43.30 24.14 9.50
C LEU A 11 -43.58 22.67 9.18
N LEU A 12 -44.29 22.49 8.07
CA LEU A 12 -44.67 21.21 7.50
C LEU A 12 -43.43 20.50 6.95
N ALA A 13 -43.29 19.21 7.25
CA ALA A 13 -42.43 18.31 6.51
C ALA A 13 -43.06 18.03 5.13
N SER A 14 -42.41 18.47 4.08
CA SER A 14 -42.73 18.12 2.69
C SER A 14 -41.78 17.02 2.23
N SER A 15 -42.32 15.81 2.09
CA SER A 15 -41.69 14.67 1.43
C SER A 15 -41.38 15.01 -0.02
N PHE A 16 -40.10 14.96 -0.41
CA PHE A 16 -39.70 14.88 -1.80
C PHE A 16 -39.37 13.43 -2.13
N ALA A 17 -40.21 12.83 -2.96
CA ALA A 17 -39.87 11.65 -3.73
C ALA A 17 -38.94 12.09 -4.86
N LEU A 18 -37.73 11.53 -4.92
CA LEU A 18 -36.89 11.61 -6.10
C LEU A 18 -36.97 10.27 -6.83
N ALA A 19 -37.37 10.39 -8.10
CA ALA A 19 -37.54 9.29 -9.01
C ALA A 19 -36.18 8.68 -9.38
N ALA A 20 -36.09 7.36 -9.28
CA ALA A 20 -35.03 6.58 -9.88
C ALA A 20 -35.13 6.65 -11.41
N CYS A 21 -34.05 7.06 -12.07
CA CYS A 21 -33.81 6.82 -13.49
C CYS A 21 -32.65 5.81 -13.57
N GLY A 22 -32.80 4.78 -14.39
CA GLY A 22 -31.83 3.70 -14.54
C GLY A 22 -30.86 3.88 -15.72
N GLY A 23 -29.66 3.33 -15.52
CA GLY A 23 -28.81 2.60 -16.47
C GLY A 23 -28.28 1.40 -15.67
N ARG A 24 -28.47 0.13 -16.08
CA ARG A 24 -27.61 -0.62 -17.01
C ARG A 24 -26.14 -0.28 -16.79
N ASP A 25 -25.42 -1.15 -16.09
CA ASP A 25 -24.41 -2.02 -16.70
C ASP A 25 -24.36 -3.35 -15.93
N ASP A 26 -24.37 -4.43 -16.71
CA ASP A 26 -24.19 -5.82 -16.30
C ASP A 26 -22.68 -6.09 -16.33
N ASP A 27 -22.05 -6.41 -15.20
CA ASP A 27 -20.84 -7.23 -15.21
C ASP A 27 -20.79 -8.09 -13.94
N SER A 28 -21.28 -9.31 -14.11
CA SER A 28 -21.05 -10.43 -13.20
C SER A 28 -19.84 -11.20 -13.72
N LYS A 29 -18.74 -11.23 -12.96
CA LYS A 29 -17.76 -12.31 -13.10
C LYS A 29 -17.49 -12.96 -11.73
N PRO A 30 -17.52 -14.29 -11.65
CA PRO A 30 -17.60 -15.02 -10.39
C PRO A 30 -16.24 -15.28 -9.75
N THR A 31 -16.26 -15.44 -8.43
CA THR A 31 -15.19 -15.98 -7.60
C THR A 31 -14.89 -17.45 -7.94
N PRO A 32 -13.67 -17.93 -7.63
CA PRO A 32 -13.47 -19.33 -7.31
C PRO A 32 -13.21 -19.51 -5.80
N ASP A 33 -14.24 -19.97 -5.10
CA ASP A 33 -14.11 -20.81 -3.93
C ASP A 33 -13.53 -22.17 -4.38
N ALA A 34 -12.39 -22.55 -3.81
CA ALA A 34 -11.90 -23.92 -3.86
C ALA A 34 -11.30 -24.29 -2.50
N THR A 35 -12.19 -24.62 -1.58
CA THR A 35 -11.93 -25.61 -0.53
C THR A 35 -11.44 -26.93 -1.15
N ALA A 36 -10.18 -27.30 -0.88
CA ALA A 36 -9.66 -28.64 -1.15
C ALA A 36 -9.13 -29.26 0.13
N ASP A 37 -10.02 -30.04 0.74
CA ASP A 37 -9.84 -30.95 1.86
C ASP A 37 -8.73 -31.99 1.58
N VAL A 38 -7.63 -31.87 2.32
CA VAL A 38 -6.53 -32.86 2.35
C VAL A 38 -6.97 -34.03 3.23
N THR A 39 -7.57 -35.05 2.60
CA THR A 39 -7.66 -36.37 3.23
C THR A 39 -6.55 -37.28 2.72
N THR A 40 -5.59 -37.50 3.62
CA THR A 40 -4.57 -38.53 3.51
C THR A 40 -5.20 -39.91 3.69
N THR A 41 -4.99 -40.81 2.74
CA THR A 41 -4.96 -42.25 3.03
C THR A 41 -3.77 -42.91 2.31
N PRO A 42 -3.04 -43.82 2.98
CA PRO A 42 -1.94 -44.56 2.38
C PRO A 42 -2.42 -45.90 1.81
N ASP A 43 -1.67 -46.40 0.83
CA ASP A 43 -1.12 -47.77 0.77
C ASP A 43 -1.18 -48.41 -0.64
N ALA A 44 -0.17 -49.23 -0.87
CA ALA A 44 0.42 -49.71 -2.10
C ALA A 44 -0.51 -50.54 -3.02
N THR A 45 -0.16 -50.59 -4.31
CA THR A 45 0.45 -51.80 -4.90
C THR A 45 0.96 -51.55 -6.32
N ILE A 46 2.22 -51.95 -6.54
CA ILE A 46 2.81 -52.21 -7.86
C ILE A 46 2.35 -53.60 -8.29
N ASP A 47 1.77 -53.72 -9.48
CA ASP A 47 2.01 -54.89 -10.34
C ASP A 47 1.85 -54.50 -11.82
N GLY A 48 2.82 -54.87 -12.63
CA GLY A 48 2.84 -54.60 -14.06
C GLY A 48 2.05 -55.63 -14.85
N THR A 49 1.63 -55.29 -16.07
CA THR A 49 1.80 -56.11 -17.28
C THR A 49 1.17 -55.45 -18.51
N THR A 50 2.02 -55.22 -19.51
CA THR A 50 1.84 -55.50 -20.95
C THR A 50 0.45 -55.33 -21.63
N ASN A 51 0.44 -54.36 -22.56
CA ASN A 51 0.27 -54.58 -24.01
C ASN A 51 -1.14 -54.57 -24.65
N THR A 52 -1.16 -53.95 -25.83
CA THR A 52 -2.03 -54.15 -27.01
C THR A 52 -3.51 -53.75 -26.93
N ASP A 53 -3.77 -52.56 -27.49
CA ASP A 53 -4.55 -52.37 -28.72
C ASP A 53 -5.62 -53.43 -29.05
N VAL A 54 -6.88 -53.10 -28.81
CA VAL A 54 -8.05 -53.77 -29.40
C VAL A 54 -9.10 -52.72 -29.76
N THR A 55 -9.20 -52.49 -31.06
CA THR A 55 -10.33 -51.89 -31.78
C THR A 55 -11.64 -52.64 -31.55
N THR A 56 -12.76 -51.94 -31.36
CA THR A 56 -14.06 -52.20 -32.04
C THR A 56 -15.12 -51.14 -31.65
N PRO A 57 -16.18 -50.96 -32.47
CA PRO A 57 -16.74 -49.65 -32.80
C PRO A 57 -18.14 -49.37 -32.22
N ASN A 58 -18.53 -48.09 -32.32
CA ASN A 58 -19.87 -47.53 -32.19
C ASN A 58 -20.49 -47.49 -30.78
N ASP A 59 -20.39 -46.33 -30.13
CA ASP A 59 -21.56 -45.71 -29.52
C ASP A 59 -21.48 -44.18 -29.70
N LEU A 60 -22.20 -43.69 -30.71
CA LEU A 60 -22.45 -42.27 -30.93
C LEU A 60 -23.80 -41.94 -30.31
N THR A 61 -23.83 -41.18 -29.22
CA THR A 61 -24.66 -39.96 -29.09
C THR A 61 -24.28 -39.19 -27.82
N SER A 62 -23.33 -38.27 -27.94
CA SER A 62 -23.36 -37.04 -27.15
C SER A 62 -22.71 -35.95 -27.99
N THR A 63 -23.54 -35.16 -28.65
CA THR A 63 -23.13 -33.94 -29.34
C THR A 63 -22.96 -32.85 -28.29
N ASP A 64 -21.76 -32.76 -27.74
CA ASP A 64 -21.26 -31.52 -27.19
C ASP A 64 -19.82 -31.35 -27.67
N THR A 65 -19.71 -30.75 -28.85
CA THR A 65 -18.44 -30.35 -29.45
C THR A 65 -18.41 -28.83 -29.41
N THR A 66 -17.91 -28.27 -28.31
CA THR A 66 -17.08 -27.07 -28.45
C THR A 66 -15.74 -27.56 -29.02
N PRO A 67 -15.31 -27.06 -30.19
CA PRO A 67 -13.99 -27.40 -30.70
C PRO A 67 -12.95 -26.78 -29.77
N ASP A 68 -12.26 -27.62 -29.01
CA ASP A 68 -10.85 -27.39 -28.67
C ASP A 68 -10.10 -27.31 -30.01
N GLN A 69 -9.90 -26.09 -30.50
CA GLN A 69 -9.13 -25.83 -31.72
C GLN A 69 -7.66 -25.92 -31.36
N THR A 70 -7.11 -27.11 -31.55
CA THR A 70 -5.68 -27.32 -31.62
C THR A 70 -5.08 -26.48 -32.77
N GLY A 71 -4.34 -25.42 -32.45
CA GLY A 71 -3.15 -25.01 -33.21
C GLY A 71 -3.23 -23.82 -34.16
N ALA A 72 -4.14 -22.86 -33.96
CA ALA A 72 -3.88 -21.51 -34.45
C ALA A 72 -3.08 -20.77 -33.37
N THR A 73 -1.99 -20.11 -33.78
CA THR A 73 -1.20 -19.22 -32.92
C THR A 73 -1.33 -17.82 -33.49
N GLU A 74 -1.63 -16.86 -32.64
CA GLU A 74 -1.61 -15.43 -32.98
C GLU A 74 -0.20 -14.88 -32.66
N ASP A 75 0.82 -15.34 -33.40
CA ASP A 75 2.24 -15.08 -33.08
C ASP A 75 3.04 -14.50 -34.26
N THR A 76 2.34 -13.88 -35.21
CA THR A 76 2.98 -13.23 -36.36
C THR A 76 2.44 -11.82 -36.57
N THR A 77 3.28 -10.93 -37.10
CA THR A 77 2.93 -9.53 -37.38
C THR A 77 1.60 -9.37 -38.15
N ALA A 78 1.28 -10.31 -39.04
CA ALA A 78 0.07 -10.23 -39.87
C ALA A 78 -1.20 -10.69 -39.14
N LEU A 79 -1.06 -11.55 -38.14
CA LEU A 79 -2.15 -12.05 -37.31
C LEU A 79 -2.41 -11.07 -36.15
N CYS A 80 -1.34 -10.55 -35.56
CA CYS A 80 -1.38 -9.55 -34.49
C CYS A 80 -1.67 -8.10 -34.96
N SER A 81 -2.36 -7.91 -36.09
CA SER A 81 -2.76 -6.57 -36.57
C SER A 81 -3.99 -6.58 -37.48
N ASP A 82 -4.78 -7.65 -37.44
CA ASP A 82 -5.95 -7.83 -38.29
C ASP A 82 -7.30 -7.67 -37.55
N ASN A 83 -7.25 -7.38 -36.24
CA ASN A 83 -8.38 -7.20 -35.32
C ASN A 83 -9.26 -8.45 -35.21
N ILE A 84 -8.68 -9.64 -35.37
CA ILE A 84 -9.39 -10.92 -35.30
C ILE A 84 -8.66 -11.83 -34.32
N ASP A 85 -9.39 -12.32 -33.32
CA ASP A 85 -8.96 -13.38 -32.40
C ASP A 85 -8.73 -14.67 -33.23
N ASN A 86 -7.48 -14.88 -33.66
CA ASN A 86 -7.07 -15.89 -34.61
C ASN A 86 -6.91 -17.26 -33.92
N ASP A 87 -6.69 -17.28 -32.61
CA ASP A 87 -6.56 -18.50 -31.81
C ASP A 87 -7.81 -18.83 -30.95
N SER A 88 -8.80 -17.94 -30.96
CA SER A 88 -10.08 -18.02 -30.25
C SER A 88 -9.97 -18.06 -28.72
N ASN A 89 -8.94 -17.44 -28.14
CA ASN A 89 -8.72 -17.39 -26.69
C ASN A 89 -9.43 -16.20 -26.00
N GLY A 90 -10.06 -15.30 -26.77
CA GLY A 90 -10.79 -14.14 -26.30
C GLY A 90 -9.99 -12.83 -26.29
N PHE A 91 -8.74 -12.85 -26.75
CA PHE A 91 -7.87 -11.69 -26.92
C PHE A 91 -7.62 -11.42 -28.41
N THR A 92 -7.28 -10.19 -28.78
CA THR A 92 -7.17 -9.75 -30.19
C THR A 92 -5.95 -8.86 -30.38
N ASP A 93 -5.20 -9.10 -31.45
CA ASP A 93 -4.00 -8.33 -31.81
C ASP A 93 -3.05 -8.19 -30.63
N CYS A 94 -2.64 -6.96 -30.27
CA CYS A 94 -1.70 -6.77 -29.18
C CYS A 94 -2.25 -7.32 -27.87
N ASP A 95 -3.54 -7.17 -27.56
CA ASP A 95 -4.16 -7.73 -26.34
C ASP A 95 -3.94 -9.26 -26.18
N ASP A 96 -3.56 -9.97 -27.25
CA ASP A 96 -3.21 -11.39 -27.21
C ASP A 96 -1.76 -11.63 -26.72
N PHE A 97 -1.63 -12.48 -25.69
CA PHE A 97 -0.33 -12.86 -25.11
C PHE A 97 0.65 -13.50 -26.11
N GLY A 98 0.15 -14.12 -27.18
CA GLY A 98 0.93 -14.66 -28.29
C GLY A 98 1.59 -13.59 -29.17
N CYS A 99 1.09 -12.36 -29.13
CA CYS A 99 1.58 -11.22 -29.90
C CYS A 99 2.70 -10.42 -29.20
N ARG A 100 2.92 -10.65 -27.90
CA ARG A 100 3.92 -9.93 -27.10
C ARG A 100 5.31 -9.98 -27.71
N GLY A 101 5.96 -8.82 -27.82
CA GLY A 101 7.33 -8.67 -28.31
C GLY A 101 7.50 -8.76 -29.84
N LEU A 102 6.41 -8.87 -30.61
CA LEU A 102 6.46 -8.67 -32.05
C LEU A 102 6.59 -7.18 -32.37
N SER A 103 7.20 -6.83 -33.51
CA SER A 103 7.38 -5.42 -33.90
C SER A 103 6.07 -4.63 -34.09
N VAL A 104 4.93 -5.31 -34.08
CA VAL A 104 3.59 -4.70 -34.18
C VAL A 104 3.01 -4.36 -32.81
N CYS A 105 3.52 -4.99 -31.76
CA CYS A 105 3.23 -4.73 -30.35
C CYS A 105 4.57 -4.43 -29.66
N PRO A 106 5.13 -3.23 -29.93
CA PRO A 106 6.44 -2.86 -29.43
C PRO A 106 6.45 -2.80 -27.91
N VAL A 107 7.57 -3.21 -27.30
CA VAL A 107 7.80 -3.06 -25.87
C VAL A 107 7.64 -1.59 -25.44
N GLU A 108 7.01 -1.39 -24.29
CA GLU A 108 6.67 -0.09 -23.74
C GLU A 108 7.87 0.53 -22.99
N GLU A 109 8.96 0.77 -23.72
CA GLU A 109 10.24 1.19 -23.15
C GLU A 109 10.73 2.55 -23.68
N SER A 110 9.83 3.38 -24.21
CA SER A 110 10.19 4.71 -24.72
C SER A 110 9.21 5.78 -24.30
N ASN A 111 9.68 7.03 -24.15
CA ASN A 111 8.79 8.15 -23.80
C ASN A 111 7.56 8.27 -24.72
N GLN A 112 7.69 7.88 -26.00
CA GLN A 112 6.57 7.93 -26.94
C GLN A 112 5.51 6.86 -26.67
N PHE A 113 5.90 5.64 -26.29
CA PHE A 113 4.98 4.54 -26.04
C PHE A 113 4.43 4.59 -24.61
N CYS A 114 5.20 5.13 -23.67
CA CYS A 114 4.80 5.30 -22.28
C CYS A 114 3.99 6.60 -22.04
N SER A 115 3.40 7.19 -23.08
CA SER A 115 2.54 8.38 -22.96
C SER A 115 1.48 8.49 -24.07
N ASP A 116 1.25 7.43 -24.84
CA ASP A 116 0.31 7.46 -25.95
C ASP A 116 -1.08 6.91 -25.59
N GLY A 117 -1.27 6.48 -24.33
CA GLY A 117 -2.54 6.00 -23.82
C GLY A 117 -2.88 4.59 -24.27
N LEU A 118 -1.90 3.84 -24.77
CA LEU A 118 -2.05 2.49 -25.29
C LEU A 118 -1.10 1.54 -24.54
N ASP A 119 -1.60 0.35 -24.21
CA ASP A 119 -0.78 -0.78 -23.77
C ASP A 119 -0.10 -1.37 -25.02
N ASN A 120 1.10 -0.87 -25.32
CA ASN A 120 1.80 -1.15 -26.58
C ASN A 120 2.40 -2.55 -26.61
N ASP A 121 2.66 -3.13 -25.45
CA ASP A 121 3.26 -4.45 -25.29
C ASP A 121 2.28 -5.52 -24.76
N ALA A 122 1.06 -5.08 -24.46
CA ALA A 122 -0.10 -5.83 -24.03
C ALA A 122 0.10 -6.61 -22.73
N ASP A 123 0.82 -5.99 -21.80
CA ASP A 123 1.05 -6.57 -20.50
C ASP A 123 -0.10 -6.41 -19.50
N GLY A 124 -1.09 -5.58 -19.86
CA GLY A 124 -2.25 -5.18 -19.08
C GLY A 124 -2.04 -3.85 -18.35
N PHE A 125 -0.87 -3.23 -18.49
CA PHE A 125 -0.52 -1.95 -17.91
C PHE A 125 -0.31 -0.93 -19.04
N VAL A 126 -0.78 0.30 -18.83
CA VAL A 126 -0.75 1.36 -19.84
C VAL A 126 0.14 2.49 -19.34
N ASP A 127 1.01 3.00 -20.21
CA ASP A 127 1.91 4.11 -19.98
C ASP A 127 2.71 3.93 -18.68
N CYS A 128 2.67 4.90 -17.78
CA CYS A 128 3.43 4.87 -16.53
C CYS A 128 2.96 3.84 -15.51
N ASP A 129 1.83 3.17 -15.75
CA ASP A 129 1.45 1.99 -14.97
C ASP A 129 2.31 0.76 -15.37
N ASP A 130 2.96 0.76 -16.54
CA ASP A 130 3.89 -0.29 -16.97
C ASP A 130 5.25 -0.14 -16.26
N SER A 131 5.71 -1.24 -15.68
CA SER A 131 7.02 -1.38 -15.03
C SER A 131 8.21 -1.03 -15.94
N GLN A 132 8.10 -1.21 -17.25
CA GLN A 132 9.12 -0.88 -18.24
C GLN A 132 9.22 0.63 -18.47
N CYS A 133 8.13 1.36 -18.22
CA CYS A 133 8.04 2.80 -18.31
C CYS A 133 8.55 3.53 -17.06
N GLN A 134 8.50 2.91 -15.87
CA GLN A 134 8.77 3.56 -14.58
C GLN A 134 10.12 4.29 -14.44
N THR A 135 11.12 3.94 -15.26
CA THR A 135 12.45 4.57 -15.23
C THR A 135 12.67 5.60 -16.33
N LEU A 136 11.72 5.73 -17.25
CA LEU A 136 11.78 6.68 -18.36
C LEU A 136 11.35 8.04 -17.89
N ARG A 137 11.88 9.07 -18.53
CA ARG A 137 11.59 10.44 -18.10
C ARG A 137 10.10 10.72 -18.06
N VAL A 138 9.35 10.23 -19.04
CA VAL A 138 7.90 10.50 -19.15
C VAL A 138 7.09 9.99 -17.95
N CYS A 139 7.69 9.11 -17.14
CA CYS A 139 7.12 8.61 -15.91
C CYS A 139 7.91 9.01 -14.65
N THR A 140 9.06 9.66 -14.82
CA THR A 140 9.75 10.31 -13.70
C THR A 140 9.16 11.69 -13.52
N ARG A 141 8.24 11.80 -12.56
CA ARG A 141 7.49 13.02 -12.32
C ARG A 141 8.39 14.23 -12.05
N GLU A 142 7.96 15.40 -12.52
CA GLU A 142 8.48 16.69 -12.09
C GLU A 142 7.91 17.05 -10.71
N SER A 143 8.24 16.26 -9.68
CA SER A 143 7.54 16.30 -8.37
C SER A 143 8.45 16.68 -7.20
N THR A 144 9.43 17.55 -7.44
CA THR A 144 10.29 18.12 -6.37
C THR A 144 10.40 19.63 -6.56
N ASN A 145 10.63 20.37 -5.47
CA ASN A 145 10.74 21.83 -5.58
C ASN A 145 11.92 22.26 -6.47
N ALA A 146 12.98 21.45 -6.50
CA ALA A 146 14.12 21.68 -7.38
C ALA A 146 13.77 21.45 -8.86
N ALA A 147 13.02 20.38 -9.16
CA ALA A 147 12.57 20.04 -10.50
C ALA A 147 11.64 21.12 -11.06
N CYS A 148 10.61 21.49 -10.27
CA CYS A 148 9.60 22.50 -10.60
C CYS A 148 10.09 23.96 -10.67
N SER A 149 11.40 24.20 -10.65
CA SER A 149 11.96 25.56 -10.73
C SER A 149 13.30 25.66 -11.46
N ASP A 150 13.69 24.62 -12.20
CA ASP A 150 14.98 24.56 -12.90
C ASP A 150 14.94 25.02 -14.39
N ASN A 151 13.75 25.33 -14.92
CA ASN A 151 13.46 25.67 -16.32
C ASN A 151 13.75 24.54 -17.32
N THR A 152 13.59 23.29 -16.88
CA THR A 152 13.78 22.09 -17.68
C THR A 152 12.55 21.20 -17.55
N ASP A 153 12.04 20.76 -18.69
CA ASP A 153 11.06 19.67 -18.81
C ASP A 153 11.71 18.36 -18.31
N ASN A 154 11.53 18.04 -17.03
CA ASN A 154 12.23 16.93 -16.39
C ASN A 154 11.64 15.57 -16.78
N ASP A 155 10.34 15.54 -17.10
CA ASP A 155 9.63 14.32 -17.47
C ASP A 155 9.48 14.16 -19.00
N GLY A 156 9.61 15.22 -19.79
CA GLY A 156 9.58 15.17 -21.24
C GLY A 156 8.18 15.30 -21.86
N ASP A 157 7.19 15.78 -21.11
CA ASP A 157 5.83 15.99 -21.60
C ASP A 157 5.64 17.34 -22.36
N GLN A 158 6.70 18.18 -22.39
CA GLN A 158 6.81 19.53 -22.98
C GLN A 158 6.21 20.67 -22.14
N LEU A 159 5.77 20.39 -20.92
CA LEU A 159 5.54 21.37 -19.88
C LEU A 159 6.84 21.55 -19.07
N VAL A 160 6.95 22.68 -18.38
CA VAL A 160 8.20 23.07 -17.69
C VAL A 160 7.84 23.83 -16.43
N ASP A 161 8.45 23.47 -15.30
CA ASP A 161 8.25 24.13 -14.02
C ASP A 161 6.74 24.22 -13.69
N CYS A 162 6.28 25.36 -13.17
CA CYS A 162 4.87 25.58 -12.85
C CYS A 162 3.92 25.62 -14.06
N ASP A 163 4.40 25.55 -15.31
CA ASP A 163 3.49 25.30 -16.44
C ASP A 163 3.10 23.80 -16.53
N ASP A 164 3.75 22.93 -15.74
CA ASP A 164 3.47 21.50 -15.57
C ASP A 164 2.48 21.26 -14.43
N ASP A 165 1.42 20.48 -14.71
CA ASP A 165 0.39 20.13 -13.73
C ASP A 165 0.94 19.24 -12.60
N GLN A 166 2.05 18.54 -12.81
CA GLN A 166 2.72 17.72 -11.78
C GLN A 166 3.45 18.56 -10.73
N CYS A 167 3.66 19.85 -11.01
CA CYS A 167 4.20 20.81 -10.06
C CYS A 167 3.13 21.50 -9.19
N ASP A 168 1.85 21.23 -9.42
CA ASP A 168 0.72 21.69 -8.61
C ASP A 168 0.25 20.55 -7.67
N ILE A 169 1.18 19.99 -6.88
CA ILE A 169 0.91 18.94 -5.87
C ILE A 169 1.39 19.36 -4.49
N GLU A 170 0.83 18.73 -3.44
CA GLU A 170 1.13 19.10 -2.06
C GLU A 170 2.62 18.93 -1.72
N GLY A 171 3.21 19.96 -1.09
CA GLY A 171 4.63 19.99 -0.76
C GLY A 171 5.54 20.56 -1.86
N ILE A 172 4.97 20.98 -2.99
CA ILE A 172 5.65 21.80 -4.01
C ILE A 172 5.25 23.26 -3.85
N VAL A 173 6.10 24.01 -3.14
CA VAL A 173 5.82 25.40 -2.71
C VAL A 173 6.44 26.47 -3.63
N VAL A 174 7.17 26.03 -4.66
CA VAL A 174 7.75 26.92 -5.69
C VAL A 174 6.72 27.34 -6.74
N CYS A 175 5.59 26.63 -6.80
CA CYS A 175 4.46 26.91 -7.67
C CYS A 175 3.24 27.31 -6.83
N ASP A 176 2.39 28.16 -7.40
CA ASP A 176 1.09 28.55 -6.84
C ASP A 176 0.11 28.67 -8.01
N SER A 177 -0.71 27.63 -8.20
CA SER A 177 -1.75 27.57 -9.24
C SER A 177 -1.19 27.75 -10.66
N GLY A 178 -0.19 26.95 -11.02
CA GLY A 178 0.39 26.93 -12.36
C GLY A 178 1.29 28.13 -12.70
N VAL A 179 1.78 28.87 -11.68
CA VAL A 179 2.77 29.94 -11.87
C VAL A 179 3.77 29.96 -10.71
N ALA A 180 4.96 30.51 -10.95
CA ALA A 180 5.98 30.64 -9.91
C ALA A 180 5.45 31.44 -8.70
N ALA A 181 5.66 30.89 -7.50
CA ALA A 181 5.23 31.46 -6.24
C ALA A 181 5.75 32.89 -6.06
N ASN A 182 4.88 33.79 -5.60
CA ASN A 182 5.24 35.20 -5.41
C ASN A 182 4.65 35.77 -4.10
N PRO A 183 5.49 35.98 -3.07
CA PRO A 183 6.95 35.84 -3.08
C PRO A 183 7.39 34.37 -3.06
N MET A 184 8.50 34.06 -3.74
CA MET A 184 9.18 32.76 -3.59
C MET A 184 9.54 32.51 -2.12
N PRO A 185 9.28 31.31 -1.57
CA PRO A 185 9.71 30.93 -0.23
C PRO A 185 11.21 31.13 -0.05
N THR A 186 11.62 31.74 1.06
CA THR A 186 13.04 31.90 1.37
C THR A 186 13.68 30.62 1.89
N ASP A 187 12.85 29.72 2.43
CA ASP A 187 13.21 28.40 2.94
C ASP A 187 12.17 27.41 2.39
N ILE A 188 12.53 26.78 1.26
CA ILE A 188 11.64 25.92 0.49
C ILE A 188 11.29 24.67 1.30
N ILE A 189 12.28 24.02 1.91
CA ILE A 189 12.09 22.80 2.70
C ILE A 189 11.17 23.07 3.89
N ALA A 190 11.41 24.16 4.64
CA ALA A 190 10.55 24.50 5.77
C ALA A 190 9.11 24.86 5.34
N ALA A 191 8.92 25.46 4.17
CA ALA A 191 7.60 25.76 3.63
C ALA A 191 6.89 24.48 3.15
N ALA A 192 7.58 23.58 2.45
CA ALA A 192 7.05 22.30 2.02
C ALA A 192 6.65 21.41 3.20
N ILE A 193 7.48 21.34 4.25
CA ILE A 193 7.13 20.65 5.50
C ILE A 193 5.89 21.27 6.13
N ALA A 194 5.79 22.61 6.14
CA ALA A 194 4.64 23.29 6.74
C ALA A 194 3.35 23.02 5.96
N GLU A 195 3.44 22.85 4.64
CA GLU A 195 2.30 22.48 3.81
C GLU A 195 1.82 21.07 4.12
N CYS A 196 2.74 20.10 4.14
CA CYS A 196 2.43 18.70 4.43
C CYS A 196 2.15 18.39 5.92
N THR A 197 1.91 19.39 6.77
CA THR A 197 1.63 19.20 8.21
C THR A 197 0.66 20.24 8.80
N ASP A 198 -0.08 20.99 7.99
CA ASP A 198 -0.96 22.06 8.47
C ASP A 198 -2.45 21.68 8.57
N GLY A 199 -2.82 20.45 8.19
CA GLY A 199 -4.18 19.94 8.22
C GLY A 199 -5.03 20.41 7.05
N VAL A 200 -4.41 20.85 5.96
CA VAL A 200 -5.08 21.35 4.76
C VAL A 200 -4.67 20.53 3.53
N ASP A 201 -5.67 20.16 2.73
CA ASP A 201 -5.50 19.58 1.40
C ASP A 201 -5.12 20.71 0.42
N ASN A 202 -3.82 20.86 0.17
CA ASN A 202 -3.27 22.03 -0.53
C ASN A 202 -3.29 21.88 -2.06
N ASP A 203 -3.42 20.66 -2.58
CA ASP A 203 -3.56 20.38 -4.01
C ASP A 203 -5.00 19.98 -4.43
N THR A 204 -5.91 19.90 -3.46
CA THR A 204 -7.35 19.62 -3.61
C THR A 204 -7.68 18.20 -4.09
N ASN A 205 -6.80 17.22 -3.84
CA ASN A 205 -6.97 15.83 -4.24
C ASN A 205 -7.73 14.95 -3.22
N ASN A 206 -8.18 15.54 -2.10
CA ASN A 206 -8.84 14.90 -0.95
C ASN A 206 -7.97 14.06 -0.02
N PHE A 207 -6.65 14.11 -0.20
CA PHE A 207 -5.68 13.70 0.79
C PHE A 207 -5.12 14.95 1.48
N THR A 208 -4.54 14.78 2.66
CA THR A 208 -4.12 15.91 3.49
C THR A 208 -2.84 15.49 4.17
N ASP A 209 -1.84 16.38 4.18
CA ASP A 209 -0.60 16.21 4.89
C ASP A 209 0.08 14.86 4.55
N CYS A 210 0.48 14.09 5.56
CA CYS A 210 1.22 12.85 5.37
C CYS A 210 0.41 11.70 4.78
N ARG A 211 -0.92 11.84 4.71
CA ARG A 211 -1.77 10.94 3.94
C ARG A 211 -1.68 11.20 2.44
N ASP A 212 -1.22 12.38 2.04
CA ASP A 212 -0.98 12.69 0.65
C ASP A 212 0.26 11.93 0.15
N PHE A 213 0.12 11.31 -1.02
CA PHE A 213 1.21 10.64 -1.68
C PHE A 213 2.30 11.62 -2.14
N ALA A 214 1.91 12.84 -2.51
CA ALA A 214 2.83 13.92 -2.85
C ALA A 214 3.75 14.23 -1.65
N CYS A 215 3.19 14.34 -0.44
CA CYS A 215 3.97 14.54 0.78
C CYS A 215 4.81 13.33 1.17
N SER A 216 4.23 12.12 1.16
CA SER A 216 4.91 10.90 1.63
C SER A 216 6.01 10.39 0.67
N LEU A 217 5.93 10.70 -0.63
CA LEU A 217 6.97 10.39 -1.60
C LEU A 217 7.98 11.51 -1.81
N ASN A 218 7.67 12.75 -1.40
CA ASN A 218 8.60 13.84 -1.57
C ASN A 218 9.82 13.61 -0.67
N THR A 219 10.94 13.25 -1.31
CA THR A 219 12.22 12.99 -0.61
C THR A 219 12.79 14.21 0.13
N GLU A 220 12.28 15.42 -0.14
CA GLU A 220 12.61 16.64 0.59
C GLU A 220 11.83 16.76 1.92
N ILE A 221 10.78 15.95 2.11
CA ILE A 221 9.83 16.00 3.22
C ILE A 221 10.00 14.75 4.08
N THR A 222 10.96 14.79 5.00
CA THR A 222 11.24 13.64 5.89
C THR A 222 10.26 13.52 7.05
N VAL A 223 9.49 14.58 7.35
CA VAL A 223 8.61 14.60 8.53
C VAL A 223 7.64 13.43 8.52
N CYS A 224 7.01 13.13 7.38
CA CYS A 224 6.03 12.04 7.25
C CYS A 224 6.61 10.63 7.40
N LEU A 225 7.94 10.48 7.27
CA LEU A 225 8.60 9.18 7.41
C LEU A 225 8.93 8.83 8.86
N ASP A 226 9.13 9.86 9.70
CA ASP A 226 9.60 9.70 11.09
C ASP A 226 8.48 9.89 12.12
N LEU A 227 7.22 10.09 11.68
CA LEU A 227 6.09 10.21 12.59
C LEU A 227 5.75 8.85 13.24
N PRO A 228 5.40 8.84 14.53
CA PRO A 228 4.85 7.66 15.15
C PRO A 228 3.51 7.34 14.48
N ARG A 229 3.34 6.10 14.02
CA ARG A 229 2.04 5.61 13.56
C ARG A 229 0.98 5.85 14.62
N GLU A 230 -0.23 6.27 14.23
CA GLU A 230 -1.36 6.36 15.14
C GLU A 230 -1.89 4.95 15.45
N GLY A 231 -1.20 4.27 16.38
CA GLY A 231 -1.36 2.86 16.64
C GLY A 231 -1.29 2.51 18.11
N GLY A 232 -1.96 1.41 18.45
CA GLY A 232 -1.95 0.87 19.80
C GLY A 232 -2.77 1.72 20.76
N ASN A 233 -2.87 1.27 22.00
CA ASN A 233 -3.87 1.81 22.91
C ASN A 233 -3.57 3.20 23.49
N VAL A 234 -2.34 3.70 23.33
CA VAL A 234 -1.92 4.99 23.92
C VAL A 234 -2.16 6.12 22.93
N LEU A 235 -1.69 5.97 21.70
CA LEU A 235 -1.80 6.98 20.65
C LEU A 235 -3.25 7.10 20.17
N CYS A 236 -3.97 5.99 20.05
CA CYS A 236 -5.39 5.95 19.68
C CYS A 236 -6.39 6.52 20.72
N ALA A 237 -5.92 7.30 21.68
CA ALA A 237 -6.76 7.89 22.74
C ALA A 237 -6.21 9.19 23.34
N ASP A 238 -5.18 9.80 22.75
CA ASP A 238 -4.53 11.00 23.29
C ASP A 238 -5.09 12.33 22.72
N GLY A 239 -5.93 12.24 21.67
CA GLY A 239 -6.56 13.38 21.01
C GLY A 239 -5.64 14.16 20.08
N ILE A 240 -4.54 13.55 19.63
CA ILE A 240 -3.54 14.11 18.73
C ILE A 240 -3.52 13.25 17.46
N ASP A 241 -3.45 13.90 16.30
CA ASP A 241 -3.14 13.24 15.02
C ASP A 241 -1.64 12.92 15.01
N ASN A 242 -1.26 11.69 15.34
CA ASN A 242 0.13 11.33 15.57
C ASN A 242 0.92 11.11 14.28
N ASP A 243 0.27 10.63 13.23
CA ASP A 243 0.85 10.40 11.90
C ASP A 243 0.45 11.47 10.87
N LEU A 244 -0.29 12.49 11.30
CA LEU A 244 -0.69 13.67 10.51
C LEU A 244 -1.41 13.25 9.22
N ASP A 245 -2.35 12.31 9.35
CA ASP A 245 -3.14 11.79 8.25
C ASP A 245 -4.52 12.48 8.11
N GLY A 246 -4.82 13.42 9.02
CA GLY A 246 -6.05 14.18 9.11
C GLY A 246 -7.13 13.52 9.96
N THR A 247 -6.90 12.30 10.47
CA THR A 247 -7.77 11.62 11.41
C THR A 247 -7.14 11.54 12.80
N ILE A 248 -7.96 11.28 13.83
CA ILE A 248 -7.49 11.21 15.21
C ILE A 248 -8.15 10.05 15.94
N ASP A 249 -7.39 9.44 16.83
CA ASP A 249 -7.77 8.38 17.74
C ASP A 249 -8.60 7.28 17.03
N CYS A 250 -9.74 6.88 17.62
CA CYS A 250 -10.62 5.87 17.07
C CYS A 250 -11.35 6.24 15.77
N ALA A 251 -11.15 7.45 15.23
CA ALA A 251 -11.56 7.78 13.87
C ALA A 251 -10.48 7.41 12.84
N ASP A 252 -9.25 7.22 13.28
CA ASP A 252 -8.13 6.79 12.48
C ASP A 252 -8.16 5.27 12.20
N ASN A 253 -7.66 4.90 11.03
CA ASN A 253 -7.64 3.53 10.54
C ASN A 253 -6.45 2.71 11.09
N GLY A 254 -5.33 3.36 11.41
CA GLY A 254 -4.22 2.80 12.18
C GLY A 254 -4.65 2.27 13.56
N CYS A 255 -5.69 2.87 14.14
CA CYS A 255 -6.30 2.45 15.39
C CYS A 255 -7.23 1.22 15.33
N GLY A 256 -7.36 0.59 14.16
CA GLY A 256 -8.19 -0.59 13.94
C GLY A 256 -7.57 -1.93 14.37
N ALA A 257 -6.29 -1.97 14.75
CA ALA A 257 -5.55 -3.22 14.97
C ALA A 257 -6.11 -4.10 16.11
N GLU A 258 -6.02 -5.43 15.98
CA GLU A 258 -6.63 -6.43 16.89
C GLU A 258 -6.36 -6.18 18.39
N GLY A 259 -5.11 -5.88 18.77
CA GLY A 259 -4.74 -5.58 20.17
C GLY A 259 -5.09 -4.16 20.67
N THR A 260 -5.65 -3.31 19.81
CA THR A 260 -6.07 -1.94 20.14
C THR A 260 -7.52 -1.95 20.67
N VAL A 261 -7.65 -2.09 21.98
CA VAL A 261 -8.92 -2.25 22.70
C VAL A 261 -9.46 -0.95 23.30
N ILE A 262 -8.84 0.18 22.98
CA ILE A 262 -9.21 1.50 23.52
C ILE A 262 -10.39 2.14 22.76
N CYS A 263 -10.79 1.56 21.63
CA CYS A 263 -11.84 2.08 20.76
C CYS A 263 -13.17 1.35 20.97
N ALA A 264 -14.20 2.08 21.41
CA ALA A 264 -15.54 1.55 21.56
C ALA A 264 -16.58 2.50 20.94
N ALA A 265 -17.33 1.99 19.97
CA ALA A 265 -18.30 2.77 19.19
C ALA A 265 -17.69 4.04 18.55
N GLY A 266 -16.47 3.91 18.03
CA GLY A 266 -15.73 4.97 17.34
C GLY A 266 -15.21 6.08 18.25
N GLN A 267 -15.12 5.84 19.56
CA GLN A 267 -14.63 6.84 20.52
C GLN A 267 -13.67 6.18 21.52
N PRO A 268 -12.63 6.92 21.99
CA PRO A 268 -11.71 6.43 23.00
C PRO A 268 -12.41 6.16 24.34
N VAL A 269 -12.07 5.05 24.97
CA VAL A 269 -12.48 4.72 26.35
C VAL A 269 -11.29 4.77 27.29
N THR A 270 -11.49 5.19 28.54
CA THR A 270 -10.42 5.22 29.52
C THR A 270 -10.30 3.88 30.25
N LEU A 271 -9.21 3.14 30.00
CA LEU A 271 -8.87 1.91 30.71
C LEU A 271 -7.59 2.10 31.53
N THR A 272 -7.52 1.51 32.72
CA THR A 272 -6.23 1.40 33.44
C THR A 272 -5.29 0.44 32.71
N PRO A 273 -3.96 0.53 32.90
CA PRO A 273 -3.01 -0.39 32.26
C PRO A 273 -3.35 -1.88 32.48
N THR A 274 -3.83 -2.24 33.67
CA THR A 274 -4.24 -3.62 33.97
C THR A 274 -5.52 -4.04 33.24
N GLU A 275 -6.51 -3.15 33.16
CA GLU A 275 -7.76 -3.43 32.42
C GLU A 275 -7.50 -3.55 30.93
N ARG A 276 -6.66 -2.67 30.40
CA ARG A 276 -6.26 -2.64 29.00
C ARG A 276 -5.49 -3.90 28.61
N ALA A 277 -4.45 -4.27 29.36
CA ALA A 277 -3.74 -5.53 29.11
C ALA A 277 -4.68 -6.73 29.21
N ALA A 278 -5.59 -6.76 30.18
CA ALA A 278 -6.55 -7.86 30.29
C ALA A 278 -7.52 -7.93 29.09
N ALA A 279 -7.93 -6.78 28.55
CA ALA A 279 -8.79 -6.72 27.36
C ALA A 279 -8.01 -7.09 26.09
N ALA A 280 -6.80 -6.56 25.88
CA ALA A 280 -5.94 -6.85 24.75
C ALA A 280 -5.58 -8.35 24.69
N ASN A 281 -5.22 -8.97 25.83
CA ASN A 281 -5.00 -10.41 25.90
C ASN A 281 -6.25 -11.26 25.66
N ALA A 282 -7.45 -10.71 25.87
CA ALA A 282 -8.68 -11.43 25.66
C ALA A 282 -9.08 -11.48 24.18
N VAL A 283 -8.77 -10.43 23.41
CA VAL A 283 -8.95 -10.41 21.95
C VAL A 283 -7.86 -11.21 21.27
N CYS A 284 -6.59 -10.96 21.61
CA CYS A 284 -5.40 -11.62 21.04
C CYS A 284 -5.18 -13.08 21.50
N GLY A 285 -6.22 -13.77 21.98
CA GLY A 285 -6.15 -15.16 22.38
C GLY A 285 -7.51 -15.87 22.31
N ASP A 286 -8.47 -15.32 21.58
CA ASP A 286 -9.81 -15.90 21.44
C ASP A 286 -9.97 -16.74 20.16
N GLY A 287 -8.98 -16.72 19.26
CA GLY A 287 -9.00 -17.47 18.00
C GLY A 287 -9.87 -16.83 16.93
N VAL A 288 -10.14 -15.53 17.03
CA VAL A 288 -10.97 -14.76 16.11
C VAL A 288 -10.19 -13.57 15.57
N ASP A 289 -10.29 -13.35 14.26
CA ASP A 289 -9.84 -12.12 13.61
C ASP A 289 -10.74 -10.95 14.07
N ASN A 290 -10.27 -10.10 14.98
CA ASN A 290 -11.07 -8.98 15.50
C ASN A 290 -10.90 -7.66 14.72
N ASP A 291 -9.99 -7.58 13.75
CA ASP A 291 -9.77 -6.38 12.92
C ASP A 291 -9.99 -6.61 11.40
N THR A 292 -10.38 -7.83 11.02
CA THR A 292 -10.73 -8.27 9.67
C THR A 292 -9.57 -8.27 8.67
N ASN A 293 -8.32 -8.31 9.14
CA ASN A 293 -7.13 -8.31 8.30
C ASN A 293 -6.65 -9.72 7.88
N THR A 294 -7.38 -10.78 8.25
CA THR A 294 -7.14 -12.22 8.05
C THR A 294 -6.13 -12.90 8.97
N TYR A 295 -5.37 -12.12 9.73
CA TYR A 295 -4.50 -12.63 10.79
C TYR A 295 -5.31 -12.75 12.09
N ILE A 296 -4.84 -13.62 12.98
CA ILE A 296 -5.58 -13.99 14.19
C ILE A 296 -4.60 -14.11 15.35
N ASP A 297 -4.95 -13.48 16.47
CA ASP A 297 -4.22 -13.56 17.74
C ASP A 297 -2.72 -13.24 17.55
N CYS A 298 -1.83 -14.04 18.13
CA CYS A 298 -0.38 -13.83 18.06
C CYS A 298 0.25 -14.00 16.67
N ASN A 299 -0.51 -14.43 15.65
CA ASN A 299 -0.04 -14.36 14.26
C ASN A 299 -0.36 -13.01 13.61
N ASP A 300 -1.12 -12.16 14.28
CA ASP A 300 -1.40 -10.78 13.90
C ASP A 300 -0.36 -9.83 14.53
N PHE A 301 0.16 -8.88 13.74
CA PHE A 301 1.08 -7.85 14.25
C PHE A 301 0.42 -6.88 15.23
N GLY A 302 -0.88 -6.60 15.08
CA GLY A 302 -1.68 -5.84 16.02
C GLY A 302 -1.73 -6.46 17.42
N CYS A 303 -1.44 -7.75 17.53
CA CYS A 303 -1.30 -8.47 18.79
C CYS A 303 0.17 -8.73 19.16
N SER A 304 0.97 -9.28 18.25
CA SER A 304 2.34 -9.71 18.55
C SER A 304 3.29 -8.55 18.85
N GLN A 305 3.09 -7.39 18.21
CA GLN A 305 3.93 -6.21 18.45
C GLN A 305 3.42 -5.34 19.59
N ASN A 306 2.16 -5.50 20.00
CA ASN A 306 1.51 -4.60 20.95
C ASN A 306 1.98 -4.85 22.39
N PRO A 307 2.57 -3.85 23.08
CA PRO A 307 3.18 -4.02 24.40
C PRO A 307 2.17 -4.31 25.53
N ASP A 308 0.87 -4.06 25.32
CA ASP A 308 -0.17 -4.43 26.30
C ASP A 308 -0.57 -5.92 26.20
N VAL A 309 -0.13 -6.63 25.15
CA VAL A 309 -0.38 -8.05 24.92
C VAL A 309 0.79 -8.87 25.47
N ASN A 310 0.50 -9.78 26.39
CA ASN A 310 1.48 -10.68 27.03
C ASN A 310 1.11 -12.16 26.95
N VAL A 311 -0.04 -12.48 26.35
CA VAL A 311 -0.42 -13.86 26.01
C VAL A 311 0.43 -14.40 24.86
N CYS A 312 0.92 -13.51 24.00
CA CYS A 312 1.88 -13.82 22.96
C CYS A 312 3.28 -13.94 23.56
N VAL A 313 3.96 -15.04 23.22
CA VAL A 313 5.37 -15.24 23.58
C VAL A 313 6.18 -14.47 22.54
N GLY A 314 6.76 -13.33 22.94
CA GLY A 314 7.41 -12.40 22.03
C GLY A 314 8.17 -11.28 22.74
N GLU A 315 9.08 -10.63 22.01
CA GLU A 315 9.82 -9.45 22.46
C GLU A 315 9.18 -8.18 21.91
N ASN A 316 8.18 -7.67 22.64
CA ASN A 316 7.29 -6.63 22.11
C ASN A 316 7.33 -5.30 22.87
N ASN A 317 8.30 -5.13 23.75
CA ASN A 317 8.48 -3.91 24.53
C ASN A 317 9.94 -3.73 24.94
N ASP A 318 10.30 -2.51 25.30
CA ASP A 318 11.67 -2.14 25.70
C ASP A 318 12.29 -3.02 26.78
N THR A 319 11.49 -3.54 27.71
CA THR A 319 12.04 -4.38 28.80
C THR A 319 12.48 -5.74 28.29
N LEU A 320 11.75 -6.32 27.34
CA LEU A 320 12.07 -7.62 26.75
C LEU A 320 13.13 -7.51 25.65
N CYS A 321 13.20 -6.36 24.98
CA CYS A 321 14.19 -6.06 23.94
C CYS A 321 15.50 -5.46 24.48
N SER A 322 15.76 -5.54 25.78
CA SER A 322 17.01 -5.05 26.38
C SER A 322 17.48 -5.89 27.58
N ASP A 323 16.98 -7.11 27.74
CA ASP A 323 17.28 -7.97 28.89
C ASP A 323 18.37 -9.02 28.61
N GLY A 324 18.86 -9.10 27.37
CA GLY A 324 19.91 -10.02 26.96
C GLY A 324 19.44 -11.46 26.82
N LEU A 325 18.13 -11.69 26.70
CA LEU A 325 17.52 -13.00 26.53
C LEU A 325 16.87 -13.11 25.15
N ASP A 326 16.67 -14.34 24.70
CA ASP A 326 15.86 -14.69 23.52
C ASP A 326 14.51 -15.15 24.06
N ASN A 327 13.58 -14.21 24.24
CA ASN A 327 12.33 -14.43 24.96
C ASN A 327 11.28 -15.17 24.11
N ASP A 328 11.43 -15.16 22.79
CA ASP A 328 10.55 -15.87 21.85
C ASP A 328 11.15 -17.19 21.33
N THR A 329 12.43 -17.45 21.63
CA THR A 329 13.22 -18.63 21.29
C THR A 329 13.48 -18.83 19.79
N ASN A 330 13.46 -17.75 19.02
CA ASN A 330 13.71 -17.77 17.57
C ASN A 330 15.22 -17.78 17.21
N GLY A 331 16.10 -17.58 18.20
CA GLY A 331 17.55 -17.58 18.05
C GLY A 331 18.19 -16.20 17.91
N HIS A 332 17.41 -15.13 18.02
CA HIS A 332 17.84 -13.74 18.05
C HIS A 332 17.58 -13.15 19.46
N ILE A 333 18.35 -12.13 19.84
CA ILE A 333 18.31 -11.54 21.19
C ILE A 333 18.19 -10.02 21.04
N ASP A 334 17.27 -9.42 21.78
CA ASP A 334 17.12 -7.96 21.87
C ASP A 334 17.08 -7.32 20.45
N CYS A 335 17.86 -6.26 20.20
CA CYS A 335 17.86 -5.54 18.93
C CYS A 335 18.48 -6.32 17.74
N GLU A 336 19.14 -7.45 17.98
CA GLU A 336 19.49 -8.40 16.91
C GLU A 336 18.26 -9.20 16.42
N ASP A 337 17.14 -9.14 17.15
CA ASP A 337 15.85 -9.70 16.76
C ASP A 337 15.04 -8.69 15.91
N PHE A 338 14.45 -9.19 14.84
CA PHE A 338 13.52 -8.43 14.01
C PHE A 338 12.24 -8.04 14.78
N GLY A 339 11.79 -8.90 15.69
CA GLY A 339 10.66 -8.66 16.59
C GLY A 339 10.87 -7.46 17.51
N CYS A 340 12.12 -7.10 17.80
CA CYS A 340 12.48 -5.87 18.50
C CYS A 340 12.79 -4.72 17.54
N SER A 341 13.77 -4.91 16.66
CA SER A 341 14.31 -3.84 15.79
C SER A 341 13.30 -3.28 14.79
N LYS A 342 12.24 -4.02 14.43
CA LYS A 342 11.16 -3.55 13.55
C LYS A 342 9.82 -3.38 14.25
N ASN A 343 9.80 -3.42 15.58
CA ASN A 343 8.59 -3.16 16.33
C ASN A 343 8.45 -1.66 16.62
N PRO A 344 7.40 -1.00 16.14
CA PRO A 344 7.20 0.45 16.32
C PRO A 344 6.96 0.86 17.77
N TYR A 345 6.67 -0.07 18.68
CA TYR A 345 6.50 0.20 20.11
C TYR A 345 7.80 0.00 20.92
N VAL A 346 8.86 -0.47 20.28
CA VAL A 346 10.18 -0.67 20.89
C VAL A 346 11.05 0.54 20.56
N THR A 347 11.50 1.23 21.60
CA THR A 347 12.30 2.46 21.52
C THR A 347 13.75 2.28 21.96
N VAL A 348 14.09 1.11 22.48
CA VAL A 348 15.47 0.79 22.92
C VAL A 348 16.38 0.39 21.76
N CYS A 349 15.80 0.02 20.62
CA CYS A 349 16.51 -0.25 19.38
C CYS A 349 16.47 1.01 18.51
N ASP A 350 17.35 1.97 18.79
CA ASP A 350 17.56 3.13 17.91
C ASP A 350 18.10 2.68 16.55
N LEU A 351 18.14 3.52 15.52
CA LEU A 351 18.77 3.17 14.23
C LEU A 351 20.13 3.85 14.12
N GLU A 352 21.14 3.10 13.68
CA GLU A 352 22.44 3.68 13.31
C GLU A 352 22.33 4.31 11.91
N ASN A 353 21.84 5.55 11.82
CA ASN A 353 21.58 6.18 10.52
C ASN A 353 22.03 7.65 10.40
N THR A 354 22.73 8.17 11.41
CA THR A 354 23.36 9.48 11.29
C THR A 354 24.82 9.34 10.86
N ALA A 355 25.34 10.32 10.12
CA ALA A 355 26.75 10.32 9.70
C ALA A 355 27.76 10.34 10.88
N ALA A 356 27.30 10.66 12.10
CA ALA A 356 28.14 10.63 13.28
C ALA A 356 28.23 9.22 13.88
N GLU A 357 27.12 8.48 13.88
CA GLU A 357 27.00 7.11 14.37
C GLU A 357 27.63 6.14 13.37
N CYS A 358 27.28 6.27 12.08
CA CYS A 358 27.79 5.46 10.97
C CYS A 358 29.30 5.57 10.64
N GLY A 359 30.09 6.21 11.51
CA GLY A 359 31.53 6.35 11.33
C GLY A 359 32.33 6.45 12.64
N ASP A 360 31.74 6.10 13.78
CA ASP A 360 32.40 6.16 15.08
C ASP A 360 33.03 4.83 15.54
N GLY A 361 32.80 3.73 14.81
CA GLY A 361 33.33 2.40 15.13
C GLY A 361 32.52 1.62 16.17
N ILE A 362 31.30 2.06 16.48
CA ILE A 362 30.39 1.48 17.48
C ILE A 362 29.11 1.05 16.77
N ASP A 363 28.62 -0.12 17.12
CA ASP A 363 27.25 -0.56 16.79
C ASP A 363 26.29 0.22 17.71
N ASN A 364 25.71 1.30 17.20
CA ASN A 364 24.89 2.22 17.99
C ASN A 364 23.47 1.71 18.22
N ASP A 365 22.96 0.86 17.34
CA ASP A 365 21.61 0.28 17.42
C ASP A 365 21.56 -1.12 18.05
N GLY A 366 22.73 -1.72 18.29
CA GLY A 366 22.87 -3.02 18.93
C GLY A 366 22.41 -4.17 18.06
N ASN A 367 22.36 -4.01 16.73
CA ASN A 367 21.87 -5.04 15.81
C ASN A 367 22.97 -6.03 15.35
N GLY A 368 24.21 -5.84 15.82
CA GLY A 368 25.37 -6.67 15.52
C GLY A 368 26.20 -6.21 14.32
N TYR A 369 25.80 -5.12 13.65
CA TYR A 369 26.52 -4.45 12.57
C TYR A 369 26.92 -3.04 13.02
N ALA A 370 28.00 -2.50 12.46
CA ALA A 370 28.52 -1.19 12.85
C ALA A 370 29.02 -0.44 11.62
N ASP A 371 28.85 0.87 11.64
CA ASP A 371 29.20 1.81 10.59
C ASP A 371 28.65 1.36 9.21
N CYS A 372 29.44 1.49 8.15
CA CYS A 372 29.11 1.01 6.81
C CYS A 372 29.01 -0.51 6.66
N GLY A 373 29.15 -1.27 7.76
CA GLY A 373 28.74 -2.66 7.82
C GLY A 373 27.25 -2.84 8.09
N ASP A 374 26.58 -1.77 8.54
CA ASP A 374 25.16 -1.68 8.83
C ASP A 374 24.36 -1.20 7.61
N PHE A 375 23.24 -1.86 7.33
CA PHE A 375 22.34 -1.48 6.23
C PHE A 375 21.65 -0.13 6.49
N SER A 376 21.42 0.23 7.75
CA SER A 376 20.86 1.52 8.17
C SER A 376 21.78 2.69 7.79
N CYS A 377 23.08 2.42 7.63
CA CYS A 377 24.08 3.39 7.22
C CYS A 377 24.24 3.55 5.70
N ASP A 378 23.59 2.72 4.87
CA ASP A 378 23.82 2.63 3.41
C ASP A 378 23.57 3.95 2.66
N LYS A 379 22.74 4.84 3.20
CA LYS A 379 22.41 6.16 2.61
C LYS A 379 23.06 7.33 3.32
N THR A 380 23.99 7.07 4.23
CA THR A 380 24.66 8.13 4.98
C THR A 380 25.93 8.57 4.26
N ALA A 381 26.21 9.88 4.30
CA ALA A 381 27.44 10.44 3.74
C ALA A 381 28.74 9.86 4.35
N ALA A 382 28.66 9.10 5.45
CA ALA A 382 29.79 8.38 6.02
C ALA A 382 30.20 7.15 5.18
N CYS A 383 29.26 6.59 4.41
CA CYS A 383 29.38 5.32 3.70
C CYS A 383 29.23 5.43 2.17
N GLU A 384 28.95 6.64 1.66
CA GLU A 384 28.90 6.98 0.22
C GLU A 384 30.25 7.19 -0.48
#